data_AF-A0A0N6ZTW3-F1
#
_entry.id   AF-A0A0N6ZTW3-F1
#
_cell.length_a   1.000
_cell.length_b   1.000
_cell.length_c   1.000
_cell.angle_alpha   90.00
_cell.angle_beta   90.00
_cell.angle_gamma   90.00
#
_symmetry.space_group_name_H-M   'P 1'
#
loop_
_entity.id
_entity.type
_entity.pdbx_description
1 polymer ?
#
loop_
_entity_poly.entity_id
_entity_poly.type
_entity_poly.pdbx_seq_one_letter_code
_entity_poly.pdbx_strand_id
1 'polypeptide(L)'
;MTRHPPDGHPRRMARFQHTVTLAPVPRRWFESCVATLHDLAEGTDAEGARLRLPDGRPLPGLVLARGRHLRPGARYRPVNEEDGQPYADQCVTVRAWDRRRETALEVVTVDGGPDHPARLDCALTLTSAERPREASLSATLAPSGGKREQYLGGTGRAHLDLGRWWQAAGHGRHPSRAPLSGTLTHALARVSVTVVPRPAPDGRWLVTVKIRARGRSVARPLLPLAAALLGRRARRACAESLDRAAGAWNARVPALVRKDGERLRAELIDALLGASRAHTETE
;
A
#
# COMPACT_ATOMS: atom_id res chain seq x y z
N MET A 1 13.88 37.03 42.62
CA MET A 1 12.92 35.93 42.36
C MET A 1 12.93 35.58 40.87
N THR A 2 13.90 34.79 40.43
CA THR A 2 14.03 34.32 39.05
C THR A 2 13.32 32.97 38.92
N ARG A 3 12.13 32.97 38.32
CA ARG A 3 11.39 31.74 38.00
C ARG A 3 12.14 31.01 36.89
N HIS A 4 12.75 29.88 37.22
CA HIS A 4 13.11 28.86 36.26
C HIS A 4 11.84 28.40 35.52
N PRO A 5 11.81 28.40 34.17
CA PRO A 5 10.76 27.67 33.47
C PRO A 5 10.96 26.17 33.75
N PRO A 6 9.89 25.40 33.96
CA PRO A 6 10.04 23.98 34.24
C PRO A 6 10.66 23.30 33.03
N ASP A 7 11.76 22.60 33.27
CA ASP A 7 12.39 21.68 32.33
C ASP A 7 11.33 20.73 31.77
N GLY A 8 10.85 21.06 30.57
CA GLY A 8 9.99 20.20 29.80
C GLY A 8 10.79 18.94 29.49
N HIS A 9 10.55 17.88 30.27
CA HIS A 9 11.11 16.56 30.03
C HIS A 9 11.11 16.27 28.54
N PRO A 10 12.27 15.95 27.92
CA PRO A 10 12.31 15.67 26.49
C PRO A 10 11.34 14.51 26.26
N ARG A 11 10.22 14.79 25.59
CA ARG A 11 9.25 13.77 25.16
C ARG A 11 10.03 12.77 24.29
N ARG A 12 10.55 11.71 24.90
CA ARG A 12 11.48 10.76 24.29
C ARG A 12 10.75 10.04 23.16
N MET A 13 11.04 10.49 21.95
CA MET A 13 10.53 9.94 20.70
C MET A 13 11.62 9.08 20.09
N ALA A 14 11.33 7.82 19.83
CA ALA A 14 12.25 6.98 19.08
C ALA A 14 12.28 7.48 17.63
N ARG A 15 13.46 7.87 17.17
CA ARG A 15 13.72 8.30 15.79
C ARG A 15 14.61 7.28 15.10
N PHE A 16 14.28 6.97 13.87
CA PHE A 16 15.04 6.11 12.97
C PHE A 16 15.07 6.76 11.59
N GLN A 17 16.21 6.68 10.94
CA GLN A 17 16.43 7.14 9.59
C GLN A 17 17.26 6.10 8.86
N HIS A 18 16.82 5.69 7.68
CA HIS A 18 17.54 4.79 6.80
C HIS A 18 17.36 5.25 5.37
N THR A 19 18.40 5.12 4.55
CA THR A 19 18.35 5.50 3.15
C THR A 19 18.58 4.27 2.31
N VAL A 20 17.67 4.02 1.37
CA VAL A 20 17.77 2.92 0.41
C VAL A 20 17.91 3.49 -1.00
N THR A 21 18.46 2.70 -1.91
CA THR A 21 18.56 3.10 -3.32
C THR A 21 17.53 2.34 -4.14
N LEU A 22 16.67 3.07 -4.85
CA LEU A 22 15.62 2.52 -5.68
C LEU A 22 15.85 2.84 -7.16
N ALA A 23 15.54 1.89 -8.01
CA ALA A 23 15.46 2.11 -9.44
C ALA A 23 14.36 3.13 -9.76
N PRO A 24 14.64 4.08 -10.68
CA PRO A 24 13.73 5.16 -10.98
C PRO A 24 12.52 4.66 -11.76
N VAL A 25 11.36 5.24 -11.47
CA VAL A 25 10.14 5.06 -12.27
C VAL A 25 9.82 6.37 -12.99
N PRO A 26 9.94 6.41 -14.32
CA PRO A 26 9.59 7.59 -15.09
C PRO A 26 8.12 7.95 -14.90
N ARG A 27 7.83 9.23 -14.64
CA ARG A 27 6.47 9.71 -14.44
C ARG A 27 5.54 9.31 -15.58
N ARG A 28 5.95 9.58 -16.83
CA ARG A 28 5.18 9.24 -18.04
C ARG A 28 4.81 7.76 -18.12
N TRP A 29 5.74 6.86 -17.75
CA TRP A 29 5.48 5.43 -17.74
C TRP A 29 4.43 5.07 -16.68
N PHE A 30 4.51 5.66 -15.48
CA PHE A 30 3.51 5.43 -14.43
C PHE A 30 2.12 5.93 -14.86
N GLU A 31 2.04 7.13 -15.45
CA GLU A 31 0.79 7.69 -15.97
C GLU A 31 0.18 6.76 -17.04
N SER A 32 0.98 6.25 -17.99
CA SER A 32 0.55 5.28 -18.99
C SER A 32 0.10 3.94 -18.37
N CYS A 33 0.81 3.44 -17.36
CA CYS A 33 0.49 2.20 -16.66
C CYS A 33 -0.88 2.30 -15.96
N VAL A 34 -1.13 3.38 -15.23
CA VAL A 34 -2.43 3.64 -14.57
C VAL A 34 -3.56 3.76 -15.59
N ALA A 35 -3.32 4.48 -16.69
CA ALA A 35 -4.30 4.59 -17.78
C ALA A 35 -4.63 3.22 -18.38
N THR A 36 -3.61 2.38 -18.64
CA THR A 36 -3.78 1.02 -19.16
C THR A 36 -4.59 0.14 -18.22
N LEU A 37 -4.37 0.22 -16.91
CA LEU A 37 -5.16 -0.51 -15.92
C LEU A 37 -6.63 -0.07 -15.92
N HIS A 38 -6.89 1.23 -16.08
CA HIS A 38 -8.24 1.75 -16.25
C HIS A 38 -8.88 1.26 -17.55
N ASP A 39 -8.16 1.32 -18.68
CA ASP A 39 -8.66 0.85 -19.97
C ASP A 39 -9.01 -0.65 -19.93
N LEU A 40 -8.19 -1.46 -19.25
CA LEU A 40 -8.46 -2.88 -19.08
C LEU A 40 -9.71 -3.14 -18.23
N ALA A 41 -9.83 -2.42 -17.11
CA ALA A 41 -11.00 -2.54 -16.24
C ALA A 41 -12.29 -2.07 -16.96
N GLU A 42 -12.24 -0.91 -17.63
CA GLU A 42 -13.37 -0.30 -18.34
C GLU A 42 -13.78 -1.11 -19.59
N GLY A 43 -12.84 -1.79 -20.23
CA GLY A 43 -13.10 -2.72 -21.32
C GLY A 43 -13.58 -4.10 -20.88
N THR A 44 -13.60 -4.39 -19.57
CA THR A 44 -14.18 -5.63 -19.05
C THR A 44 -15.69 -5.51 -19.05
N ASP A 45 -16.40 -6.52 -19.55
CA ASP A 45 -17.87 -6.58 -19.50
C ASP A 45 -18.35 -7.49 -18.36
N ALA A 46 -19.57 -7.25 -17.87
CA ALA A 46 -20.19 -8.05 -16.83
C ALA A 46 -21.46 -8.74 -17.35
N GLU A 47 -21.35 -10.04 -17.60
CA GLU A 47 -22.47 -10.92 -17.94
C GLU A 47 -23.01 -11.58 -16.66
N GLY A 48 -24.00 -10.95 -16.04
CA GLY A 48 -24.51 -11.35 -14.74
C GLY A 48 -23.43 -11.18 -13.66
N ALA A 49 -22.99 -12.28 -13.05
CA ALA A 49 -21.92 -12.27 -12.05
C ALA A 49 -20.51 -12.46 -12.65
N ARG A 50 -20.41 -12.88 -13.91
CA ARG A 50 -19.12 -13.22 -14.55
C ARG A 50 -18.55 -12.00 -15.26
N LEU A 51 -17.24 -11.82 -15.13
CA LEU A 51 -16.51 -10.77 -15.83
C LEU A 51 -15.85 -11.35 -17.07
N ARG A 52 -15.85 -10.59 -18.16
CA ARG A 52 -15.17 -10.95 -19.41
C ARG A 52 -14.20 -9.86 -19.80
N LEU A 53 -12.99 -10.29 -20.17
CA LEU A 53 -11.98 -9.42 -20.74
C LEU A 53 -12.48 -8.80 -22.07
N PRO A 54 -11.84 -7.72 -22.54
CA PRO A 54 -12.20 -7.07 -23.81
C PRO A 54 -12.15 -8.00 -25.04
N ASP A 55 -11.42 -9.11 -24.96
CA ASP A 55 -11.33 -10.14 -26.01
C ASP A 55 -12.40 -11.23 -25.89
N GLY A 56 -13.37 -11.07 -24.97
CA GLY A 56 -14.48 -11.99 -24.74
C GLY A 56 -14.15 -13.19 -23.84
N ARG A 57 -12.87 -13.39 -23.48
CA ARG A 57 -12.48 -14.47 -22.56
C ARG A 57 -13.01 -14.20 -21.15
N PRO A 58 -13.48 -15.22 -20.41
CA PRO A 58 -13.86 -15.03 -19.02
C PRO A 58 -12.63 -14.63 -18.21
N LEU A 59 -12.79 -13.64 -17.32
CA LEU A 59 -11.80 -13.26 -16.33
C LEU A 59 -11.93 -14.22 -15.14
N PRO A 60 -10.96 -15.14 -14.92
CA PRO A 60 -11.00 -16.04 -13.78
C PRO A 60 -10.67 -15.27 -12.49
N GLY A 61 -11.05 -15.85 -11.35
CA GLY A 61 -10.62 -15.35 -10.04
C GLY A 61 -11.41 -14.16 -9.49
N LEU A 62 -12.36 -13.56 -10.22
CA LEU A 62 -13.18 -12.46 -9.70
C LEU A 62 -14.62 -12.49 -10.25
N VAL A 63 -15.60 -12.40 -9.36
CA VAL A 63 -17.03 -12.31 -9.72
C VAL A 63 -17.67 -11.04 -9.19
N LEU A 64 -18.58 -10.46 -9.97
CA LEU A 64 -19.43 -9.36 -9.55
C LEU A 64 -20.56 -9.90 -8.65
N ALA A 65 -20.39 -9.76 -7.35
CA ALA A 65 -21.34 -10.24 -6.34
C ALA A 65 -22.53 -9.29 -6.15
N ARG A 66 -22.35 -7.97 -6.35
CA ARG A 66 -23.41 -6.97 -6.18
C ARG A 66 -23.13 -5.70 -6.97
N GLY A 67 -24.20 -5.03 -7.40
CA GLY A 67 -24.13 -3.72 -8.02
C GLY A 67 -23.93 -3.79 -9.53
N ARG A 68 -23.49 -2.69 -10.13
CA ARG A 68 -23.18 -2.61 -11.57
C ARG A 68 -21.68 -2.46 -11.76
N HIS A 69 -21.12 -3.14 -12.75
CA HIS A 69 -19.68 -3.11 -13.04
C HIS A 69 -19.11 -1.68 -13.05
N LEU A 70 -18.05 -1.46 -12.29
CA LEU A 70 -17.32 -0.20 -12.09
C LEU A 70 -18.16 0.99 -11.63
N ARG A 71 -19.37 0.76 -11.14
CA ARG A 71 -20.16 1.83 -10.52
C ARG A 71 -19.92 1.87 -9.02
N PRO A 72 -20.02 3.05 -8.38
CA PRO A 72 -20.02 3.14 -6.93
C PRO A 72 -21.03 2.15 -6.32
N GLY A 73 -20.55 1.34 -5.37
CA GLY A 73 -21.30 0.26 -4.75
C GLY A 73 -21.15 -1.11 -5.41
N ALA A 74 -20.44 -1.23 -6.54
CA ALA A 74 -20.07 -2.53 -7.10
C ALA A 74 -19.22 -3.31 -6.11
N ARG A 75 -19.54 -4.59 -5.90
CA ARG A 75 -18.81 -5.50 -5.02
C ARG A 75 -18.36 -6.70 -5.80
N TYR A 76 -17.06 -6.92 -5.78
CA TYR A 76 -16.40 -8.05 -6.39
C TYR A 76 -15.87 -8.98 -5.32
N ARG A 77 -15.94 -10.28 -5.56
CA ARG A 77 -15.36 -11.29 -4.66
C ARG A 77 -14.32 -12.10 -5.42
N PRO A 78 -13.14 -12.32 -4.82
CA PRO A 78 -12.21 -13.28 -5.38
C PRO A 78 -12.83 -14.67 -5.32
N VAL A 79 -12.53 -15.49 -6.32
CA VAL A 79 -12.99 -16.87 -6.43
C VAL A 79 -11.87 -17.80 -6.01
N ASN A 80 -12.18 -18.78 -5.16
CA ASN A 80 -11.27 -19.87 -4.84
C ASN A 80 -11.13 -20.75 -6.08
N GLU A 81 -9.90 -21.00 -6.49
CA GLU A 81 -9.58 -21.73 -7.71
C GLU A 81 -9.88 -23.23 -7.59
N GLU A 82 -9.88 -23.79 -6.37
CA GLU A 82 -10.11 -25.22 -6.11
C GLU A 82 -11.59 -25.61 -6.25
N ASP A 83 -12.49 -24.84 -5.64
CA ASP A 83 -13.94 -25.13 -5.59
C ASP A 83 -14.78 -24.23 -6.51
N GLY A 84 -14.15 -23.21 -7.13
CA GLY A 84 -14.81 -22.23 -7.98
C GLY A 84 -15.79 -21.32 -7.23
N GLN A 85 -15.78 -21.33 -5.90
CA GLN A 85 -16.69 -20.55 -5.07
C GLN A 85 -16.08 -19.21 -4.67
N PRO A 86 -16.88 -18.13 -4.63
CA PRO A 86 -16.40 -16.84 -4.15
C PRO A 86 -16.10 -16.89 -2.65
N TYR A 87 -14.95 -16.35 -2.25
CA TYR A 87 -14.60 -16.15 -0.85
C TYR A 87 -15.65 -15.26 -0.19
N ALA A 88 -16.37 -15.79 0.81
CA ALA A 88 -17.43 -15.06 1.50
C ALA A 88 -16.91 -13.87 2.33
N ASP A 89 -15.64 -13.96 2.71
CA ASP A 89 -14.94 -13.14 3.68
C ASP A 89 -13.93 -12.16 3.04
N GLN A 90 -13.82 -12.20 1.71
CA GLN A 90 -13.03 -11.26 0.92
C GLN A 90 -13.94 -10.49 -0.06
N CYS A 91 -13.74 -9.18 -0.15
CA CYS A 91 -14.55 -8.33 -1.02
C CYS A 91 -13.79 -7.08 -1.45
N VAL A 92 -13.90 -6.72 -2.72
CA VAL A 92 -13.45 -5.44 -3.27
C VAL A 92 -14.69 -4.62 -3.63
N THR A 93 -14.86 -3.47 -2.99
CA THR A 93 -15.97 -2.54 -3.24
C THR A 93 -15.48 -1.31 -3.98
N VAL A 94 -16.14 -0.95 -5.08
CA VAL A 94 -15.91 0.31 -5.77
C VAL A 94 -16.60 1.43 -4.99
N ARG A 95 -15.83 2.40 -4.51
CA ARG A 95 -16.33 3.58 -3.81
C ARG A 95 -16.49 4.77 -4.76
N ALA A 96 -15.54 4.94 -5.66
CA ALA A 96 -15.60 5.90 -6.75
C ALA A 96 -14.88 5.34 -7.98
N TRP A 97 -15.40 5.67 -9.17
CA TRP A 97 -14.77 5.32 -10.44
C TRP A 97 -15.00 6.43 -11.45
N ASP A 98 -14.08 7.39 -11.46
CA ASP A 98 -14.03 8.48 -12.43
C ASP A 98 -12.57 8.74 -12.79
N ARG A 99 -12.22 8.42 -14.03
CA ARG A 99 -10.86 8.52 -14.57
C ARG A 99 -10.22 9.90 -14.39
N ARG A 100 -11.02 10.96 -14.38
CA ARG A 100 -10.55 12.35 -14.30
C ARG A 100 -10.51 12.87 -12.88
N ARG A 101 -11.40 12.38 -12.02
CA ARG A 101 -11.56 12.86 -10.65
C ARG A 101 -10.92 11.92 -9.64
N GLU A 102 -11.47 10.72 -9.49
CA GLU A 102 -11.13 9.84 -8.39
C GLU A 102 -11.45 8.38 -8.72
N THR A 103 -10.48 7.52 -8.43
CA THR A 103 -10.67 6.07 -8.34
C THR A 103 -10.50 5.68 -6.89
N ALA A 104 -11.55 5.15 -6.27
CA ALA A 104 -11.53 4.74 -4.87
C ALA A 104 -12.07 3.32 -4.73
N LEU A 105 -11.28 2.46 -4.10
CA LEU A 105 -11.57 1.06 -3.85
C LEU A 105 -11.48 0.79 -2.35
N GLU A 106 -12.33 -0.09 -1.85
CA GLU A 106 -12.26 -0.62 -0.50
C GLU A 106 -12.10 -2.13 -0.59
N VAL A 107 -11.07 -2.67 0.03
CA VAL A 107 -10.74 -4.08 0.05
C VAL A 107 -10.92 -4.56 1.48
N VAL A 108 -11.83 -5.49 1.68
CA VAL A 108 -12.02 -6.18 2.96
C VAL A 108 -11.53 -7.59 2.78
N THR A 109 -10.62 -8.03 3.65
CA THR A 109 -10.19 -9.42 3.76
C THR A 109 -10.30 -9.83 5.21
N VAL A 110 -10.90 -10.99 5.48
CA VAL A 110 -10.79 -11.63 6.79
C VAL A 110 -9.74 -12.71 6.65
N ASP A 111 -8.69 -12.66 7.47
CA ASP A 111 -7.79 -13.78 7.63
C ASP A 111 -8.43 -14.73 8.64
N GLY A 112 -8.71 -15.96 8.19
CA GLY A 112 -9.29 -17.04 8.98
C GLY A 112 -8.24 -17.94 9.65
N GLY A 113 -6.98 -17.51 9.75
CA GLY A 113 -5.93 -18.26 10.41
C GLY A 113 -6.38 -18.82 11.78
N PRO A 114 -6.10 -20.11 12.08
CA PRO A 114 -6.75 -20.87 13.15
C PRO A 114 -6.58 -20.26 14.55
N ASP A 115 -5.52 -19.48 14.77
CA ASP A 115 -5.21 -18.93 16.10
C ASP A 115 -5.73 -17.50 16.31
N HIS A 116 -5.84 -16.67 15.26
CA HIS A 116 -6.13 -15.24 15.42
C HIS A 116 -6.84 -14.66 14.19
N PRO A 117 -8.16 -14.90 14.03
CA PRO A 117 -8.87 -14.34 12.90
C PRO A 117 -8.83 -12.81 12.97
N ALA A 118 -8.52 -12.16 11.85
CA ALA A 118 -8.43 -10.70 11.80
C ALA A 118 -9.04 -10.15 10.52
N ARG A 119 -9.87 -9.13 10.67
CA ARG A 119 -10.43 -8.39 9.54
C ARG A 119 -9.51 -7.23 9.19
N LEU A 120 -9.04 -7.21 7.95
CA LEU A 120 -8.32 -6.09 7.36
C LEU A 120 -9.27 -5.32 6.42
N ASP A 121 -9.44 -4.04 6.69
CA ASP A 121 -10.22 -3.12 5.86
C ASP A 121 -9.27 -2.06 5.27
N CYS A 122 -9.10 -2.09 3.95
CA CYS A 122 -8.16 -1.27 3.20
C CYS A 122 -8.91 -0.38 2.20
N ALA A 123 -8.91 0.93 2.41
CA ALA A 123 -9.36 1.88 1.40
C ALA A 123 -8.17 2.46 0.63
N LEU A 124 -8.23 2.37 -0.69
CA LEU A 124 -7.28 2.95 -1.64
C LEU A 124 -7.97 4.05 -2.42
N THR A 125 -7.29 5.19 -2.58
CA THR A 125 -7.78 6.30 -3.38
C THR A 125 -6.67 6.83 -4.27
N LEU A 126 -7.01 7.09 -5.53
CA LEU A 126 -6.15 7.73 -6.51
C LEU A 126 -6.88 8.93 -7.09
N THR A 127 -6.28 10.11 -7.00
CA THR A 127 -6.80 11.33 -7.61
C THR A 127 -6.33 11.44 -9.06
N SER A 128 -7.29 11.39 -9.98
CA SER A 128 -7.12 11.36 -11.44
C SER A 128 -6.26 10.19 -11.94
N ALA A 129 -6.88 9.23 -12.61
CA ALA A 129 -6.16 8.14 -13.29
C ALA A 129 -5.46 8.59 -14.58
N GLU A 130 -5.98 9.62 -15.27
CA GLU A 130 -5.32 10.20 -16.47
C GLU A 130 -4.03 10.94 -16.13
N ARG A 131 -4.02 11.66 -15.00
CA ARG A 131 -2.85 12.38 -14.49
C ARG A 131 -2.71 12.22 -12.98
N PRO A 132 -2.25 11.04 -12.51
CA PRO A 132 -2.07 10.73 -11.10
C PRO A 132 -1.37 11.83 -10.31
N ARG A 133 -2.11 12.43 -9.37
CA ARG A 133 -1.59 13.52 -8.53
C ARG A 133 -1.30 13.07 -7.11
N GLU A 134 -2.24 12.34 -6.53
CA GLU A 134 -2.20 11.91 -5.15
C GLU A 134 -2.72 10.49 -5.06
N ALA A 135 -2.08 9.69 -4.22
CA ALA A 135 -2.54 8.37 -3.84
C ALA A 135 -2.63 8.30 -2.31
N SER A 136 -3.68 7.69 -1.80
CA SER A 136 -3.80 7.41 -0.37
C SER A 136 -4.24 5.98 -0.11
N LEU A 137 -3.78 5.46 1.02
CA LEU A 137 -4.11 4.14 1.51
C LEU A 137 -4.46 4.29 2.99
N SER A 138 -5.62 3.81 3.41
CA SER A 138 -5.93 3.60 4.81
C SER A 138 -6.23 2.14 5.04
N ALA A 139 -5.58 1.54 6.03
CA ALA A 139 -5.77 0.15 6.41
C ALA A 139 -6.15 0.07 7.88
N THR A 140 -7.18 -0.68 8.22
CA THR A 140 -7.59 -0.95 9.60
C THR A 140 -7.59 -2.45 9.82
N LEU A 141 -6.76 -2.90 10.74
CA LEU A 141 -6.75 -4.28 11.22
C LEU A 141 -7.59 -4.36 12.49
N ALA A 142 -8.70 -5.07 12.41
CA ALA A 142 -9.62 -5.37 13.50
C ALA A 142 -9.49 -6.88 13.85
N PRO A 143 -8.83 -7.23 14.96
CA PRO A 143 -8.77 -8.61 15.43
C PRO A 143 -10.16 -9.07 15.90
N SER A 144 -10.50 -10.33 15.67
CA SER A 144 -11.88 -10.84 15.89
C SER A 144 -12.10 -11.57 17.22
N GLY A 145 -11.06 -11.80 18.05
CA GLY A 145 -11.24 -12.50 19.32
C GLY A 145 -11.22 -11.62 20.58
N GLY A 146 -10.75 -12.15 21.70
CA GLY A 146 -11.06 -11.67 23.05
C GLY A 146 -10.55 -10.27 23.41
N LYS A 147 -10.92 -9.75 24.61
CA LYS A 147 -10.51 -8.40 25.09
C LYS A 147 -8.99 -8.13 25.07
N ARG A 148 -8.14 -9.16 25.12
CA ARG A 148 -6.66 -9.04 25.01
C ARG A 148 -6.18 -8.93 23.56
N GLU A 149 -6.90 -9.51 22.61
CA GLU A 149 -6.52 -9.49 21.19
C GLU A 149 -6.87 -8.15 20.54
N GLN A 150 -7.78 -7.37 21.11
CA GLN A 150 -8.05 -5.97 20.70
C GLN A 150 -6.78 -5.09 20.68
N TYR A 151 -5.76 -5.45 21.49
CA TYR A 151 -4.49 -4.75 21.52
C TYR A 151 -3.58 -5.07 20.32
N LEU A 152 -3.94 -6.04 19.46
CA LEU A 152 -3.25 -6.36 18.21
C LEU A 152 -3.79 -5.54 17.02
N GLY A 153 -4.91 -4.84 17.23
CA GLY A 153 -5.53 -3.99 16.21
C GLY A 153 -4.74 -2.72 15.94
N GLY A 154 -4.86 -2.21 14.72
CA GLY A 154 -4.17 -0.99 14.33
C GLY A 154 -4.76 -0.33 13.09
N THR A 155 -4.62 0.98 13.01
CA THR A 155 -5.01 1.77 11.84
C THR A 155 -3.79 2.41 11.21
N GLY A 156 -3.47 2.00 9.99
CA GLY A 156 -2.49 2.62 9.11
C GLY A 156 -3.14 3.62 8.17
N ARG A 157 -2.46 4.72 7.90
CA ARG A 157 -2.76 5.64 6.79
C ARG A 157 -1.47 6.03 6.10
N ALA A 158 -1.45 6.07 4.79
CA ALA A 158 -0.36 6.55 3.97
C ALA A 158 -0.92 7.47 2.89
N HIS A 159 -0.15 8.49 2.54
CA HIS A 159 -0.47 9.48 1.54
C HIS A 159 0.78 9.81 0.74
N LEU A 160 0.66 9.74 -0.57
CA LEU A 160 1.70 9.96 -1.56
C LEU A 160 1.26 11.09 -2.49
N ASP A 161 1.99 12.19 -2.45
CA ASP A 161 1.92 13.27 -3.42
C ASP A 161 2.91 12.95 -4.54
N LEU A 162 2.38 12.48 -5.66
CA LEU A 162 3.14 12.01 -6.81
C LEU A 162 3.87 13.16 -7.50
N GLY A 163 3.22 14.33 -7.58
CA GLY A 163 3.84 15.54 -8.14
C GLY A 163 5.09 15.94 -7.37
N ARG A 164 5.00 16.02 -6.04
CA ARG A 164 6.15 16.30 -5.17
C ARG A 164 7.18 15.18 -5.19
N TRP A 165 6.76 13.92 -5.34
CA TRP A 165 7.68 12.78 -5.41
C TRP A 165 8.64 12.94 -6.59
N TRP A 166 8.10 13.14 -7.81
CA TRP A 166 8.93 13.30 -8.99
C TRP A 166 9.73 14.61 -9.01
N GLN A 167 9.20 15.71 -8.44
CA GLN A 167 9.96 16.95 -8.29
C GLN A 167 11.19 16.77 -7.39
N ALA A 168 11.02 16.10 -6.25
CA ALA A 168 12.11 15.83 -5.32
C ALA A 168 13.12 14.82 -5.90
N ALA A 169 12.63 13.79 -6.58
CA ALA A 169 13.45 12.75 -7.19
C ALA A 169 14.24 13.24 -8.41
N GLY A 170 13.70 14.18 -9.20
CA GLY A 170 14.31 14.62 -10.47
C GLY A 170 15.23 15.84 -10.35
N HIS A 171 14.98 16.75 -9.40
CA HIS A 171 15.70 18.03 -9.33
C HIS A 171 16.44 18.25 -8.02
N GLY A 172 16.40 17.28 -7.09
CA GLY A 172 17.06 17.37 -5.79
C GLY A 172 16.55 18.51 -4.89
N ARG A 173 15.47 19.20 -5.30
CA ARG A 173 14.83 20.23 -4.50
C ARG A 173 14.29 19.60 -3.22
N HIS A 174 14.72 20.13 -2.07
CA HIS A 174 14.19 19.67 -0.80
C HIS A 174 12.72 20.07 -0.70
N PRO A 175 11.78 19.11 -0.67
CA PRO A 175 10.37 19.47 -0.64
C PRO A 175 10.04 20.04 0.75
N SER A 176 9.18 21.06 0.80
CA SER A 176 8.69 21.66 2.05
C SER A 176 7.86 20.68 2.88
N ARG A 177 7.25 19.69 2.23
CA ARG A 177 6.52 18.57 2.84
C ARG A 177 7.02 17.25 2.25
N ALA A 178 7.15 16.21 3.08
CA ALA A 178 7.55 14.89 2.60
C ALA A 178 6.54 14.38 1.55
N PRO A 179 6.99 13.97 0.34
CA PRO A 179 6.09 13.52 -0.72
C PRO A 179 5.30 12.28 -0.32
N LEU A 180 5.90 11.36 0.44
CA LEU A 180 5.19 10.24 1.05
C LEU A 180 5.20 10.42 2.56
N SER A 181 4.02 10.32 3.16
CA SER A 181 3.83 10.37 4.60
C SER A 181 2.83 9.33 5.04
N GLY A 182 3.03 8.75 6.23
CA GLY A 182 2.10 7.78 6.78
C GLY A 182 2.10 7.78 8.29
N THR A 183 1.02 7.28 8.85
CA THR A 183 0.83 7.09 10.28
C THR A 183 0.24 5.72 10.54
N LEU A 184 0.90 4.94 11.40
CA LEU A 184 0.35 3.72 11.97
C LEU A 184 0.00 3.99 13.42
N THR A 185 -1.25 3.76 13.77
CA THR A 185 -1.77 3.93 15.13
C THR A 185 -2.14 2.57 15.67
N HIS A 186 -1.42 2.16 16.70
CA HIS A 186 -1.65 0.95 17.46
C HIS A 186 -2.06 1.31 18.89
N ALA A 187 -2.57 0.36 19.66
CA ALA A 187 -2.95 0.58 21.05
C ALA A 187 -1.77 1.07 21.92
N LEU A 188 -0.58 0.52 21.68
CA LEU A 188 0.64 0.79 22.46
C LEU A 188 1.53 1.89 21.85
N ALA A 189 1.45 2.12 20.55
CA ALA A 189 2.36 3.02 19.86
C ALA A 189 1.69 3.76 18.70
N ARG A 190 2.15 4.97 18.44
CA ARG A 190 1.88 5.71 17.21
C ARG A 190 3.19 5.87 16.46
N VAL A 191 3.25 5.33 15.27
CA VAL A 191 4.37 5.45 14.34
C VAL A 191 3.99 6.43 13.25
N SER A 192 4.92 7.32 12.91
CA SER A 192 4.79 8.21 11.75
C SER A 192 6.01 7.99 10.86
N VAL A 193 5.74 7.85 9.57
CA VAL A 193 6.73 7.60 8.53
C VAL A 193 6.68 8.77 7.56
N THR A 194 7.85 9.26 7.17
CA THR A 194 8.00 10.22 6.10
C THR A 194 9.10 9.75 5.18
N VAL A 195 8.87 9.79 3.89
CA VAL A 195 9.82 9.32 2.89
C VAL A 195 10.05 10.42 1.87
N VAL A 196 11.31 10.67 1.57
CA VAL A 196 11.74 11.73 0.65
C VAL A 196 12.76 11.14 -0.33
N PRO A 197 12.44 11.12 -1.64
CA PRO A 197 13.40 10.74 -2.66
C PRO A 197 14.35 11.89 -2.97
N ARG A 198 15.55 11.55 -3.40
CA ARG A 198 16.56 12.46 -3.94
C ARG A 198 17.24 11.81 -5.14
N PRO A 199 17.66 12.58 -6.14
CA PRO A 199 18.47 12.03 -7.23
C PRO A 199 19.80 11.54 -6.68
N ALA A 200 20.23 10.38 -7.15
CA ALA A 200 21.57 9.86 -6.97
C ALA A 200 22.42 10.17 -8.21
N PRO A 201 23.76 10.22 -8.10
CA PRO A 201 24.65 10.49 -9.24
C PRO A 201 24.53 9.46 -10.38
N ASP A 202 24.12 8.23 -10.06
CA ASP A 202 23.96 7.12 -11.02
C ASP A 202 22.57 7.09 -11.69
N GLY A 203 21.75 8.12 -11.51
CA GLY A 203 20.40 8.22 -12.05
C GLY A 203 19.34 7.43 -11.26
N ARG A 204 19.72 6.73 -10.18
CA ARG A 204 18.77 6.10 -9.25
C ARG A 204 18.21 7.10 -8.25
N TRP A 205 17.25 6.65 -7.44
CA TRP A 205 16.68 7.43 -6.35
C TRP A 205 17.28 7.01 -5.02
N LEU A 206 17.91 7.95 -4.31
CA LEU A 206 18.22 7.80 -2.89
C LEU A 206 16.97 8.17 -2.09
N VAL A 207 16.34 7.17 -1.49
CA VAL A 207 15.08 7.31 -0.77
C VAL A 207 15.35 7.26 0.72
N THR A 208 15.27 8.42 1.37
CA THR A 208 15.43 8.51 2.83
C THR A 208 14.09 8.29 3.51
N VAL A 209 14.01 7.21 4.30
CA VAL A 209 12.88 6.86 5.14
C VAL A 209 13.16 7.32 6.56
N LYS A 210 12.28 8.18 7.10
CA LYS A 210 12.33 8.62 8.49
C LYS A 210 11.12 8.08 9.24
N ILE A 211 11.38 7.31 10.29
CA ILE A 211 10.37 6.71 11.15
C ILE A 211 10.46 7.35 12.53
N ARG A 212 9.32 7.75 13.06
CA ARG A 212 9.18 8.32 14.40
C ARG A 212 8.11 7.54 15.16
N ALA A 213 8.51 6.87 16.21
CA ALA A 213 7.61 6.12 17.08
C ALA A 213 7.41 6.84 18.42
N ARG A 214 6.17 6.88 18.88
CA ARG A 214 5.74 7.47 20.15
C ARG A 214 4.86 6.49 20.89
N GLY A 215 5.05 6.36 22.21
CA GLY A 215 4.18 5.52 23.04
C GLY A 215 2.81 6.13 23.24
N ARG A 216 1.79 5.29 23.36
CA ARG A 216 0.43 5.66 23.76
C ARG A 216 0.08 5.02 25.11
N SER A 217 -0.76 5.71 25.87
CA SER A 217 -1.28 5.26 27.17
C SER A 217 -0.19 4.71 28.11
N VAL A 218 -0.40 3.52 28.68
CA VAL A 218 0.50 2.85 29.64
C VAL A 218 1.88 2.49 29.08
N ALA A 219 2.04 2.46 27.75
CA ALA A 219 3.33 2.19 27.11
C ALA A 219 4.22 3.44 27.00
N ARG A 220 3.70 4.65 27.30
CA ARG A 220 4.49 5.89 27.30
C ARG A 220 5.76 5.82 28.18
N PRO A 221 5.71 5.35 29.45
CA PRO A 221 6.91 5.21 30.27
C PRO A 221 7.80 4.04 29.85
N LEU A 222 7.23 2.98 29.25
CA LEU A 222 7.97 1.76 28.90
C LEU A 222 8.74 1.87 27.59
N LEU A 223 8.25 2.68 26.63
CA LEU A 223 8.87 2.78 25.30
C LEU A 223 10.31 3.31 25.31
N PRO A 224 10.70 4.29 26.15
CA PRO A 224 12.10 4.67 26.29
C PRO A 224 12.99 3.53 26.78
N LEU A 225 12.51 2.69 27.70
CA LEU A 225 13.23 1.53 28.22
C LEU A 225 13.39 0.46 27.13
N ALA A 226 12.28 0.11 26.46
CA ALA A 226 12.29 -0.80 25.32
C ALA A 226 13.16 -0.28 24.17
N ALA A 227 13.16 1.03 23.90
CA ALA A 227 14.02 1.64 22.89
C ALA A 227 15.51 1.64 23.30
N ALA A 228 15.83 1.73 24.59
CA ALA A 228 17.20 1.61 25.08
C ALA A 228 17.72 0.16 24.93
N LEU A 229 16.88 -0.82 25.30
CA LEU A 229 17.24 -2.25 25.30
C LEU A 229 17.19 -2.88 23.90
N LEU A 230 16.10 -2.62 23.17
CA LEU A 230 15.79 -3.27 21.90
C LEU A 230 15.93 -2.33 20.71
N GLY A 231 16.16 -1.02 20.91
CA GLY A 231 16.16 -0.05 19.82
C GLY A 231 17.21 -0.32 18.76
N ARG A 232 18.40 -0.84 19.11
CA ARG A 232 19.40 -1.25 18.11
C ARG A 232 18.90 -2.40 17.23
N ARG A 233 18.32 -3.44 17.85
CA ARG A 233 17.75 -4.59 17.13
C ARG A 233 16.55 -4.17 16.28
N ALA A 234 15.64 -3.37 16.82
CA ALA A 234 14.49 -2.85 16.09
C ALA A 234 14.90 -1.97 14.90
N ARG A 235 15.90 -1.09 15.07
CA ARG A 235 16.46 -0.29 13.97
C ARG A 235 17.09 -1.17 12.91
N ARG A 236 17.84 -2.20 13.30
CA ARG A 236 18.45 -3.15 12.37
C ARG A 236 17.40 -3.95 11.60
N ALA A 237 16.41 -4.50 12.28
CA ALA A 237 15.30 -5.21 11.64
C ALA A 237 14.50 -4.29 10.69
N CYS A 238 14.28 -3.02 11.07
CA CYS A 238 13.67 -2.02 10.18
C CYS A 238 14.55 -1.74 8.96
N ALA A 239 15.86 -1.54 9.13
CA ALA A 239 16.80 -1.32 8.04
C ALA A 239 16.81 -2.52 7.08
N GLU A 240 16.96 -3.73 7.61
CA GLU A 240 16.94 -4.98 6.82
C GLU A 240 15.61 -5.17 6.08
N SER A 241 14.48 -4.77 6.67
CA SER A 241 13.18 -4.83 6.01
C SER A 241 13.04 -3.81 4.89
N LEU A 242 13.58 -2.60 5.08
CA LEU A 242 13.66 -1.57 4.03
C LEU A 242 14.62 -2.00 2.90
N ASP A 243 15.75 -2.61 3.22
CA ASP A 243 16.71 -3.10 2.25
C ASP A 243 16.13 -4.27 1.43
N ARG A 244 15.40 -5.20 2.08
CA ARG A 244 14.65 -6.25 1.38
C ARG A 244 13.57 -5.69 0.47
N ALA A 245 12.80 -4.70 0.92
CA ALA A 245 11.80 -4.03 0.10
C ALA A 245 12.44 -3.30 -1.10
N ALA A 246 13.59 -2.65 -0.90
CA ALA A 246 14.35 -2.02 -1.96
C ALA A 246 14.92 -3.04 -2.96
N GLY A 247 15.41 -4.18 -2.47
CA GLY A 247 15.85 -5.30 -3.31
C GLY A 247 14.72 -5.84 -4.18
N ALA A 248 13.55 -6.11 -3.59
CA ALA A 248 12.36 -6.57 -4.32
C ALA A 248 11.89 -5.55 -5.37
N TRP A 249 11.92 -4.25 -5.02
CA TRP A 249 11.63 -3.17 -5.96
C TRP A 249 12.61 -3.18 -7.14
N ASN A 250 13.92 -3.20 -6.85
CA ASN A 250 14.97 -3.16 -7.86
C ASN A 250 15.01 -4.40 -8.75
N ALA A 251 14.51 -5.54 -8.26
CA ALA A 251 14.37 -6.76 -9.05
C ALA A 251 13.16 -6.69 -9.99
N ARG A 252 12.00 -6.20 -9.51
CA ARG A 252 10.71 -6.30 -10.23
C ARG A 252 10.39 -5.07 -11.08
N VAL A 253 10.54 -3.89 -10.50
CA VAL A 253 10.06 -2.64 -11.13
C VAL A 253 10.82 -2.28 -12.40
N PRO A 254 12.16 -2.40 -12.47
CA PRO A 254 12.88 -2.13 -13.72
C PRO A 254 12.45 -3.02 -14.88
N ALA A 255 12.14 -4.29 -14.59
CA ALA A 255 11.63 -5.20 -15.60
C ALA A 255 10.26 -4.74 -16.12
N LEU A 256 9.39 -4.22 -15.25
CA LEU A 256 8.11 -3.64 -15.65
C LEU A 256 8.27 -2.34 -16.45
N VAL A 257 9.18 -1.44 -16.01
CA VAL A 257 9.40 -0.14 -16.65
C VAL A 257 9.98 -0.27 -18.06
N ARG A 258 10.77 -1.32 -18.31
CA ARG A 258 11.33 -1.59 -19.64
C ARG A 258 10.31 -2.15 -20.63
N LYS A 259 9.14 -2.61 -20.17
CA LYS A 259 8.11 -3.15 -21.05
C LYS A 259 7.32 -2.00 -21.66
N ASP A 260 7.14 -2.07 -22.98
CA ASP A 260 6.20 -1.22 -23.69
C ASP A 260 4.77 -1.47 -23.19
N GLY A 261 3.90 -0.47 -23.28
CA GLY A 261 2.55 -0.49 -22.72
C GLY A 261 1.72 -1.70 -23.16
N GLU A 262 1.83 -2.11 -24.43
CA GLU A 262 1.15 -3.29 -24.97
C GLU A 262 1.65 -4.60 -24.36
N ARG A 263 2.96 -4.71 -24.13
CA ARG A 263 3.55 -5.90 -23.50
C ARG A 263 3.19 -5.99 -22.03
N LEU A 264 3.12 -4.85 -21.34
CA LEU A 264 2.61 -4.77 -19.97
C LEU A 264 1.12 -5.15 -19.92
N ARG A 265 0.32 -4.68 -20.88
CA ARG A 265 -1.10 -5.03 -20.99
C ARG A 265 -1.28 -6.54 -21.21
N ALA A 266 -0.53 -7.12 -22.14
CA ALA A 266 -0.57 -8.55 -22.42
C ALA A 266 -0.19 -9.38 -21.18
N GLU A 267 0.87 -9.00 -20.46
CA GLU A 267 1.25 -9.69 -19.23
C GLU A 267 0.28 -9.49 -18.08
N LEU A 268 -0.37 -8.33 -17.97
CA LEU A 268 -1.42 -8.12 -16.97
C LEU A 268 -2.62 -9.01 -17.27
N ILE A 269 -3.00 -9.13 -18.55
CA ILE A 269 -4.04 -10.07 -18.99
C ILE A 269 -3.60 -11.50 -18.69
N ASP A 270 -2.37 -11.88 -19.03
CA ASP A 270 -1.85 -13.23 -18.78
C ASP A 270 -1.68 -13.50 -17.29
N ALA A 271 -1.36 -12.51 -16.45
CA ALA A 271 -1.31 -12.67 -15.00
C ALA A 271 -2.72 -12.80 -14.40
N LEU A 272 -3.68 -12.03 -14.91
CA LEU A 272 -5.09 -12.17 -14.53
C LEU A 272 -5.66 -13.53 -14.96
N LEU A 273 -5.23 -14.06 -16.11
CA LEU A 273 -5.63 -15.37 -16.62
C LEU A 273 -4.81 -16.52 -16.04
N GLY A 274 -3.57 -16.26 -15.63
CA GLY A 274 -2.55 -17.23 -15.24
C GLY A 274 -2.33 -17.33 -13.73
N ALA A 275 -2.81 -16.38 -12.94
CA ALA A 275 -3.05 -16.61 -11.50
C ALA A 275 -3.84 -17.92 -11.30
N SER A 276 -4.79 -18.19 -12.21
CA SER A 276 -5.57 -19.44 -12.32
C SER A 276 -4.78 -20.70 -12.73
N ARG A 277 -3.51 -20.59 -13.16
CA ARG A 277 -2.69 -21.72 -13.63
C ARG A 277 -1.43 -21.97 -12.78
N ALA A 278 -0.97 -20.97 -12.03
CA ALA A 278 0.29 -21.07 -11.29
C ALA A 278 0.16 -21.72 -9.89
N HIS A 279 -1.05 -22.08 -9.46
CA HIS A 279 -1.25 -22.92 -8.26
C HIS A 279 -1.48 -24.41 -8.58
N THR A 280 -1.48 -24.80 -9.86
CA THR A 280 -1.64 -26.19 -10.29
C THR A 280 -0.33 -26.99 -10.34
N GLU A 281 0.84 -26.36 -10.12
CA GLU A 281 2.16 -27.01 -10.23
C GLU A 281 3.00 -26.99 -8.94
N THR A 282 2.41 -26.62 -7.79
CA THR A 282 3.05 -26.77 -6.47
C THR A 282 2.18 -27.61 -5.55
N GLU A 283 2.04 -28.88 -5.88
CA GLU A 283 1.79 -29.98 -4.93
C GLU A 283 2.87 -31.05 -5.10
#